data_AF-A0A251U1B8-F1
#
_entry.id   AF-A0A251U1B8-F1
#
_cell.length_a   1.000
_cell.length_b   1.000
_cell.length_c   1.000
_cell.angle_alpha   90.00
_cell.angle_beta   90.00
_cell.angle_gamma   90.00
#
_symmetry.space_group_name_H-M   'P 1'
#
loop_
_entity.id
_entity.type
_entity.pdbx_description
1 polymer ?
#
loop_
_entity_poly.entity_id
_entity_poly.type
_entity_poly.pdbx_seq_one_letter_code
_entity_poly.pdbx_strand_id
1 'polypeptide(L)' 'MILTKMKEMAEAFLGKKIKDAVVTVPAYFNDAQRQATKDTGVIAGLNVSRIINEPTAAAIAYGLNKKGGEKNILVIYT' A
#
# COMPACT_ATOMS: atom_id res chain seq x y z
N MET A 1 -10.70 11.96 -7.35
CA MET A 1 -9.82 10.79 -7.49
C MET A 1 -8.81 10.78 -6.35
N ILE A 2 -8.79 9.74 -5.51
CA ILE A 2 -7.99 9.71 -4.28
C ILE A 2 -6.50 9.44 -4.57
N LEU A 3 -6.18 8.42 -5.37
CA LEU A 3 -4.78 8.09 -5.68
C LEU A 3 -4.04 9.22 -6.41
N THR A 4 -4.72 9.96 -7.28
CA THR A 4 -4.16 11.16 -7.93
C THR A 4 -3.74 12.20 -6.90
N LYS A 5 -4.60 12.49 -5.91
CA LYS A 5 -4.28 13.43 -4.83
C LYS A 5 -3.11 12.94 -3.97
N MET A 6 -3.05 11.64 -3.66
CA MET A 6 -1.91 11.06 -2.92
C MET A 6 -0.60 11.20 -3.69
N LYS A 7 -0.63 10.96 -5.00
CA LYS A 7 0.51 11.17 -5.89
C LYS A 7 0.96 12.63 -5.90
N GLU A 8 0.05 13.58 -6.08
CA GLU A 8 0.36 15.01 -6.09
C GLU A 8 1.01 15.48 -4.78
N MET A 9 0.48 15.02 -3.63
CA MET A 9 1.08 15.35 -2.33
C MET A 9 2.49 14.77 -2.18
N ALA A 10 2.73 13.54 -2.63
CA ALA A 10 4.05 12.93 -2.62
C ALA A 10 5.03 13.63 -3.58
N GLU A 11 4.57 14.03 -4.78
CA GLU A 11 5.38 14.80 -5.73
C GLU A 11 5.76 16.17 -5.18
N ALA A 12 4.81 16.87 -4.54
CA ALA A 12 5.05 18.16 -3.90
C ALA A 12 6.05 18.07 -2.74
N PHE A 13 5.95 17.02 -1.92
CA PHE A 13 6.86 16.80 -0.80
C PHE A 13 8.29 16.42 -1.26
N LEU A 14 8.41 15.60 -2.30
CA LEU A 14 9.71 15.09 -2.78
C LEU A 14 10.35 15.93 -3.90
N GLY A 15 9.61 16.89 -4.47
CA GLY A 15 10.08 17.75 -5.56
C GLY A 15 10.36 17.02 -6.88
N LYS A 16 9.80 15.81 -7.07
CA LYS A 16 10.03 14.98 -8.26
C LYS A 16 8.79 14.19 -8.64
N LYS A 17 8.72 13.75 -9.90
CA LYS A 17 7.64 12.91 -10.40
C LYS A 17 7.65 11.52 -9.77
N ILE A 18 6.47 11.04 -9.37
CA ILE A 18 6.28 9.71 -8.80
C ILE A 18 5.62 8.82 -9.85
N LYS A 19 6.27 7.68 -10.12
CA LYS A 19 5.85 6.73 -11.17
C LYS A 19 5.41 5.39 -10.61
N ASP A 20 5.97 4.96 -9.47
CA ASP A 20 5.74 3.64 -8.91
C ASP A 20 5.12 3.75 -7.51
N ALA A 21 4.22 2.82 -7.19
CA ALA A 21 3.56 2.76 -5.90
C ALA A 21 3.30 1.32 -5.44
N VAL A 22 3.25 1.14 -4.12
CA VAL A 22 2.66 -0.03 -3.46
C VAL A 22 1.33 0.41 -2.87
N VAL A 23 0.27 -0.33 -3.12
CA VAL A 23 -1.09 0.00 -2.64
C VAL A 23 -1.59 -1.10 -1.73
N THR A 24 -2.17 -0.72 -0.60
CA THR A 24 -2.75 -1.66 0.37
C THR A 24 -4.18 -2.03 0.00
N VAL A 25 -4.59 -3.24 0.34
CA VAL A 25 -5.99 -3.70 0.26
C VAL A 25 -6.37 -4.53 1.49
N PRO A 26 -7.66 -4.63 1.84
CA PRO A 26 -8.12 -5.52 2.88
C PRO A 26 -7.71 -6.97 2.59
N ALA A 27 -7.36 -7.72 3.63
CA ALA A 27 -6.86 -9.09 3.45
C ALA A 27 -7.90 -10.03 2.82
N TYR A 28 -9.19 -9.73 3.00
CA TYR A 28 -10.32 -10.50 2.46
C TYR A 28 -10.72 -10.10 1.03
N PHE A 29 -10.02 -9.15 0.39
CA PHE A 29 -10.30 -8.78 -1.00
C PHE A 29 -10.05 -9.96 -1.95
N ASN A 30 -11.04 -10.23 -2.79
CA ASN A 30 -10.92 -11.20 -3.88
C ASN A 30 -10.12 -10.64 -5.07
N ASP A 31 -9.86 -11.48 -6.07
CA ASP A 31 -9.03 -11.11 -7.21
C ASP A 31 -9.60 -9.96 -8.05
N ALA A 32 -10.93 -9.91 -8.22
CA ALA A 32 -11.58 -8.84 -8.98
C ALA A 32 -11.42 -7.48 -8.29
N GLN A 33 -11.60 -7.42 -6.96
CA GLN A 33 -11.43 -6.20 -6.17
C GLN A 33 -9.96 -5.74 -6.14
N ARG A 34 -9.02 -6.69 -6.10
CA ARG A 34 -7.57 -6.42 -6.22
C ARG A 34 -7.23 -5.84 -7.58
N GLN A 35 -7.76 -6.42 -8.65
CA GLN A 35 -7.52 -5.95 -10.00
C GLN A 35 -8.09 -4.54 -10.20
N ALA A 36 -9.32 -4.28 -9.74
CA ALA A 36 -9.92 -2.95 -9.79
C ALA A 36 -9.08 -1.89 -9.05
N THR A 37 -8.49 -2.26 -7.91
CA THR A 37 -7.59 -1.38 -7.16
C THR A 37 -6.30 -1.09 -7.95
N LYS A 38 -5.73 -2.12 -8.60
CA LYS A 38 -4.56 -1.98 -9.46
C LYS A 38 -4.84 -1.08 -10.66
N ASP A 39 -5.98 -1.26 -11.31
CA ASP A 39 -6.43 -0.47 -12.46
C ASP A 39 -6.62 1.00 -12.08
N THR A 40 -7.15 1.26 -10.88
CA THR A 40 -7.27 2.62 -10.35
C THR A 40 -5.90 3.30 -10.23
N GLY A 41 -4.85 2.55 -9.87
CA GLY A 41 -3.48 3.05 -9.87
C GLY A 41 -2.97 3.43 -11.27
N VAL A 42 -3.26 2.60 -12.28
CA VAL A 42 -2.93 2.90 -13.68
C VAL A 42 -3.63 4.17 -14.15
N ILE A 43 -4.93 4.33 -13.83
CA ILE A 43 -5.71 5.54 -14.16
C ILE A 43 -5.11 6.78 -13.46
N ALA A 44 -4.54 6.65 -12.27
CA ALA A 44 -3.83 7.72 -11.57
C ALA A 44 -2.41 8.00 -12.13
N GLY A 45 -1.98 7.29 -13.16
CA GLY A 45 -0.64 7.38 -13.73
C GLY A 45 0.44 6.86 -12.78
N LEU A 46 0.13 5.80 -12.04
CA LEU A 46 1.05 5.07 -11.16
C LEU A 46 1.18 3.63 -11.67
N ASN A 47 2.41 3.14 -11.76
CA ASN A 47 2.71 1.73 -11.84
C ASN A 47 2.56 1.09 -10.45
N VAL A 48 1.56 0.23 -10.30
CA VAL A 48 1.30 -0.47 -9.04
C VAL A 48 2.19 -1.71 -8.97
N SER A 49 3.39 -1.55 -8.42
CA SER A 49 4.42 -2.59 -8.35
C SER A 49 4.00 -3.77 -7.47
N ARG A 50 3.20 -3.50 -6.43
CA ARG A 50 2.66 -4.54 -5.55
C ARG A 50 1.35 -4.09 -4.92
N ILE A 51 0.41 -5.03 -4.82
CA ILE A 51 -0.72 -4.95 -3.90
C ILE A 51 -0.34 -5.73 -2.64
N ILE A 52 -0.42 -5.09 -1.48
CA ILE A 52 -0.10 -5.71 -0.19
C ILE A 52 -1.31 -5.73 0.72
N ASN A 53 -1.44 -6.76 1.54
CA ASN A 53 -2.52 -6.82 2.53
C ASN A 53 -2.25 -5.78 3.63
N GLU A 54 -3.29 -5.06 4.03
CA GLU A 54 -3.24 -4.11 5.14
C GLU A 54 -2.63 -4.70 6.42
N PRO A 55 -3.05 -5.87 6.94
CA PRO A 55 -2.46 -6.41 8.16
C PRO A 55 -0.98 -6.80 7.98
N THR A 56 -0.57 -7.18 6.77
CA THR A 56 0.84 -7.45 6.46
C THR A 56 1.65 -6.16 6.46
N ALA A 57 1.14 -5.08 5.87
CA ALA A 57 1.78 -3.77 5.89
C ALA A 57 1.93 -3.25 7.33
N ALA A 58 0.90 -3.42 8.17
CA ALA A 58 0.95 -3.06 9.59
C ALA A 58 2.00 -3.89 10.36
N ALA A 59 2.08 -5.21 10.10
CA ALA A 59 3.07 -6.07 10.72
C ALA A 59 4.51 -5.70 10.32
N ILE A 60 4.76 -5.35 9.05
CA ILE A 60 6.06 -4.86 8.58
C ILE A 60 6.43 -3.57 9.30
N ALA A 61 5.51 -2.60 9.39
CA ALA A 61 5.74 -1.34 10.08
C ALA A 61 6.07 -1.54 11.57
N TYR A 62 5.33 -2.45 12.24
CA TYR A 62 5.59 -2.81 13.63
C TYR A 62 6.95 -3.48 13.83
N GLY A 63 7.39 -4.31 12.87
CA GLY A 63 8.64 -5.06 12.94
C GLY A 63 9.90 -4.24 12.62
N LEU A 64 9.78 -3.16 11.84
CA LEU A 64 10.92 -2.44 11.24
C LEU A 64 12.03 -2.04 12.24
N ASN A 65 11.66 -1.63 13.46
CA ASN A 65 12.60 -1.17 14.48
C ASN A 65 12.76 -2.14 15.66
N LYS A 66 12.14 -3.33 15.61
CA LYS A 66 12.20 -4.28 16.72
C LYS A 66 13.36 -5.24 16.54
N LYS A 67 14.36 -5.11 17.40
CA LYS A 67 15.44 -6.10 17.56
C LYS A 67 14.94 -7.22 18.46
N GLY A 68 14.62 -8.37 17.87
CA GLY A 68 14.15 -9.57 18.58
C GLY A 68 13.96 -10.73 17.60
N GLY A 69 13.91 -11.95 18.13
CA GLY A 69 13.65 -13.15 17.34
C GLY A 69 12.19 -13.26 16.86
N GLU A 70 11.84 -14.45 16.38
CA GLU A 70 10.51 -14.78 15.87
C GLU A 70 9.41 -14.54 16.92
N LYS A 71 8.31 -13.90 16.50
CA LYS A 71 7.16 -13.58 17.36
C LYS A 71 5.87 -13.74 16.59
N ASN A 72 4.87 -14.32 17.26
CA ASN A 72 3.50 -14.35 16.76
C ASN A 72 2.80 -13.03 17.11
N ILE A 73 2.21 -12.38 16.11
CA ILE A 73 1.56 -11.08 16.24
C ILE A 73 0.14 -11.19 15.64
N LEU A 74 -0.85 -10.74 16.40
CA LEU A 74 -2.24 -10.63 15.94
C LEU A 74 -2.53 -9.17 15.57
N VAL A 75 -2.93 -8.92 14.32
CA VAL A 75 -3.34 -7.60 13.84
C VAL A 75 -4.86 -7.59 13.72
N ILE A 76 -5.52 -6.79 14.57
CA ILE A 76 -6.98 -6.61 14.57
C ILE A 76 -7.28 -5.25 13.96
N TYR A 77 -8.16 -5.23 12.96
CA TYR A 77 -8.65 -4.01 12.34
C TYR A 77 -10.17 -4.13 12.12
N THR A 78 -10.86 -3.00 12.24
CA THR A 78 -12.33 -2.87 12.14
C THR A 78 -12.73 -2.48 10.73
#